data_AF-A0A395CWD2-F1
#
_entry.id   AF-A0A395CWD2-F1
#
_cell.length_a   1.000
_cell.length_b   1.000
_cell.length_c   1.000
_cell.angle_alpha   90.00
_cell.angle_beta   90.00
_cell.angle_gamma   90.00
#
_symmetry.space_group_name_H-M   'P 1'
#
loop_
_entity.id
_entity.type
_entity.pdbx_description
1 polymer ?
#
loop_
_entity_poly.entity_id
_entity_poly.type
_entity_poly.pdbx_seq_one_letter_code
_entity_poly.pdbx_strand_id
1 'polypeptide(L)'
;MIFGAVVIAWFMVRRGLAPLRVAADEVSCIDMDSLDQRIPQEDMPTEIAPFVSAVNQALGRLAAGIAAQRRFTANAAHELRTPVAILRARVDSPDEKTFAQDIKRDVRRIQTIVEQLLAAARISNAESAMDEKLDLGAVVLAMVADYMPLVVENRRRIEFEPPSSPVVVRGNRRALECV
;
A
#
# COMPACT_ATOMS: atom_id res chain seq x y z
N MET A 1 -0.42 -27.55 54.58
CA MET A 1 0.35 -27.59 53.30
C MET A 1 -0.40 -27.00 52.12
N ILE A 2 -1.69 -27.32 51.90
CA ILE A 2 -2.47 -26.83 50.75
C ILE A 2 -2.55 -25.29 50.66
N PHE A 3 -2.76 -24.61 51.79
CA PHE A 3 -2.85 -23.14 51.83
C PHE A 3 -1.57 -22.43 51.33
N GLY A 4 -0.39 -22.98 51.66
CA GLY A 4 0.89 -22.44 51.19
C GLY A 4 1.07 -22.59 49.68
N ALA A 5 0.66 -23.72 49.11
CA ALA A 5 0.72 -23.95 47.67
C ALA A 5 -0.20 -22.99 46.90
N VAL A 6 -1.40 -22.69 47.42
CA VAL A 6 -2.34 -21.73 46.82
C VAL A 6 -1.77 -20.31 46.84
N VAL A 7 -1.16 -19.89 47.94
CA VAL A 7 -0.54 -18.55 48.06
C VAL A 7 0.66 -18.41 47.10
N ILE A 8 1.49 -19.43 46.99
CA ILE A 8 2.65 -19.44 46.07
C ILE A 8 2.19 -19.41 44.61
N ALA A 9 1.20 -20.23 44.25
CA ALA A 9 0.64 -20.24 42.90
C ALA A 9 0.01 -18.88 42.55
N TRP A 10 -0.73 -18.28 43.48
CA TRP A 10 -1.30 -16.95 43.29
C TRP A 10 -0.23 -15.88 43.10
N PHE A 11 0.85 -15.93 43.89
CA PHE A 11 1.96 -14.99 43.78
C PHE A 11 2.73 -15.16 42.47
N MET A 12 2.99 -16.40 42.03
CA MET A 12 3.60 -16.69 40.73
C MET A 12 2.76 -16.16 39.57
N VAL A 13 1.45 -16.41 39.57
CA VAL A 13 0.54 -15.93 38.51
C VAL A 13 0.48 -14.40 38.50
N ARG A 14 0.33 -13.75 39.66
CA ARG A 14 0.31 -12.28 39.75
C ARG A 14 1.62 -11.66 39.26
N ARG A 15 2.77 -12.25 39.61
CA ARG A 15 4.08 -11.73 39.24
C ARG A 15 4.41 -12.00 37.77
N GLY A 16 4.00 -13.15 37.23
CA GLY A 16 4.15 -13.49 35.82
C GLY A 16 3.27 -12.65 34.88
N LEU A 17 2.11 -12.18 35.34
CA LEU A 17 1.21 -11.34 34.56
C LEU A 17 1.45 -9.82 34.73
N ALA A 18 2.28 -9.39 35.69
CA ALA A 18 2.58 -7.98 35.87
C ALA A 18 3.23 -7.31 34.64
N PRO A 19 4.20 -7.93 33.94
CA PRO A 19 4.78 -7.37 32.71
C PRO A 19 3.76 -7.20 31.58
N LEU A 20 2.74 -8.05 31.52
CA LEU A 20 1.67 -7.95 30.52
C LEU A 20 0.80 -6.72 30.74
N ARG A 21 0.58 -6.29 31.99
CA ARG A 21 -0.14 -5.05 32.29
C ARG A 21 0.64 -3.82 31.85
N VAL A 22 1.94 -3.79 32.10
CA VAL A 22 2.82 -2.71 31.65
C VAL A 22 2.82 -2.62 30.12
N ALA A 23 2.95 -3.76 29.44
CA ALA A 23 2.85 -3.83 27.99
C ALA A 23 1.48 -3.36 27.46
N ALA A 24 0.38 -3.71 28.14
CA ALA A 24 -0.96 -3.28 27.77
C ALA A 24 -1.17 -1.76 27.95
N ASP A 25 -0.67 -1.20 29.06
CA ASP A 25 -0.72 0.23 29.32
C ASP A 25 0.09 1.00 28.27
N GLU A 26 1.26 0.49 27.89
CA GLU A 26 2.11 1.12 26.88
C GLU A 26 1.47 1.07 25.48
N VAL A 27 0.87 -0.07 25.10
CA VAL A 27 0.07 -0.19 23.86
C VAL A 27 -1.12 0.77 23.87
N SER A 28 -1.78 0.95 25.02
CA SER A 28 -2.93 1.86 25.12
C SER A 28 -2.56 3.35 24.93
N CYS A 29 -1.28 3.68 25.10
CA CYS A 29 -0.73 5.02 24.85
C CYS A 29 -0.23 5.21 23.41
N ILE A 30 -0.17 4.14 22.60
CA ILE A 30 0.22 4.25 21.20
C ILE A 30 -0.93 4.88 20.42
N ASP A 31 -0.62 5.99 19.76
CA ASP A 31 -1.52 6.69 18.86
C ASP A 31 -0.90 6.74 17.45
N MET A 32 -1.66 7.23 16.48
CA MET A 32 -1.29 7.38 15.06
C MET A 32 0.01 8.17 14.84
N ASP A 33 0.44 8.98 15.81
CA ASP A 33 1.68 9.76 15.77
C ASP A 33 2.83 9.18 16.60
N SER A 34 2.59 8.13 17.40
CA SER A 34 3.60 7.44 18.24
C SER A 34 3.78 5.96 17.90
N LEU A 35 3.32 5.54 16.72
CA LEU A 35 3.45 4.18 16.18
C LEU A 35 4.88 3.65 16.04
N ASP A 36 5.90 4.50 16.21
CA ASP A 36 7.31 4.09 16.24
C ASP A 36 7.74 3.57 17.62
N GLN A 37 6.96 3.85 18.67
CA GLN A 37 7.19 3.31 20.00
C GLN A 37 6.98 1.79 20.00
N ARG A 38 7.82 1.08 20.75
CA ARG A 38 7.82 -0.38 20.86
C ARG A 38 7.71 -0.76 22.31
N ILE A 39 7.04 -1.87 22.57
CA ILE A 39 6.97 -2.45 23.90
C ILE A 39 8.37 -2.99 24.25
N PRO A 40 8.97 -2.59 25.37
CA PRO A 40 10.23 -3.13 25.85
C PRO A 40 10.14 -4.65 26.03
N GLN A 41 11.18 -5.36 25.62
CA GLN A 41 11.28 -6.82 25.76
C GLN A 41 12.24 -7.26 26.88
N GLU A 42 12.99 -6.31 27.42
CA GLU A 42 13.91 -6.54 28.53
C GLU A 42 13.10 -6.96 29.77
N ASP A 43 13.55 -8.03 30.45
CA ASP A 43 12.92 -8.63 31.63
C ASP A 43 11.54 -9.31 31.42
N MET A 44 11.15 -9.61 30.18
CA MET A 44 9.94 -10.39 29.92
C MET A 44 10.13 -11.89 30.22
N PRO A 45 9.14 -12.54 30.87
CA PRO A 45 9.11 -14.00 30.99
C PRO A 45 9.15 -14.66 29.60
N THR A 46 9.85 -15.80 29.50
CA THR A 46 10.06 -16.54 28.25
C THR A 46 8.74 -16.92 27.57
N GLU A 47 7.67 -17.11 28.33
CA GLU A 47 6.33 -17.42 27.83
C GLU A 47 5.62 -16.21 27.20
N ILE A 48 5.95 -14.98 27.61
CA ILE A 48 5.30 -13.74 27.15
C ILE A 48 6.10 -13.05 26.04
N ALA A 49 7.42 -13.21 26.03
CA ALA A 49 8.30 -12.62 25.02
C ALA A 49 7.85 -12.87 23.56
N PRO A 50 7.40 -14.10 23.15
CA PRO A 50 6.91 -14.34 21.79
C PRO A 50 5.66 -13.53 21.43
N PHE A 51 4.74 -13.35 22.39
CA PHE A 51 3.53 -12.55 22.18
C PHE A 51 3.88 -11.08 21.94
N VAL A 52 4.77 -10.52 22.77
CA VAL A 52 5.19 -9.12 22.65
C VAL A 52 5.98 -8.87 21.37
N SER A 53 6.81 -9.84 20.94
CA SER A 53 7.43 -9.81 19.62
C SER A 53 6.40 -9.76 18.49
N ALA A 54 5.34 -10.57 18.56
CA ALA A 54 4.26 -10.55 17.58
C ALA A 54 3.50 -9.21 17.56
N VAL A 55 3.26 -8.61 18.73
CA VAL A 55 2.64 -7.27 18.86
C VAL A 55 3.53 -6.20 18.25
N ASN A 56 4.83 -6.17 18.59
CA ASN A 56 5.79 -5.22 18.01
C ASN A 56 5.89 -5.36 16.49
N GLN A 57 5.83 -6.58 15.95
CA GLN A 57 5.78 -6.81 14.51
C GLN A 57 4.48 -6.29 13.88
N ALA A 58 3.33 -6.48 14.55
CA ALA A 58 2.06 -5.94 14.08
C ALA A 58 2.05 -4.40 14.08
N LEU A 59 2.58 -3.77 15.14
CA LEU A 59 2.78 -2.32 15.21
C LEU A 59 3.72 -1.83 14.11
N GLY A 60 4.80 -2.57 13.82
CA GLY A 60 5.70 -2.26 12.71
C GLY A 60 5.01 -2.28 11.34
N ARG A 61 4.18 -3.29 11.06
CA ARG A 61 3.40 -3.35 9.82
C ARG A 61 2.37 -2.21 9.75
N LEU A 62 1.73 -1.88 10.86
CA LEU A 62 0.77 -0.76 10.93
C LEU A 62 1.45 0.59 10.68
N ALA A 63 2.60 0.83 11.32
CA ALA A 63 3.41 2.04 11.13
C ALA A 63 3.83 2.20 9.66
N ALA A 64 4.33 1.12 9.04
CA ALA A 64 4.70 1.12 7.63
C ALA A 64 3.49 1.44 6.72
N GLY A 65 2.33 0.82 6.97
CA GLY A 65 1.10 1.08 6.21
C GLY A 65 0.62 2.53 6.33
N ILE A 66 0.64 3.10 7.54
CA ILE A 66 0.26 4.50 7.76
C ILE A 66 1.25 5.47 7.10
N ALA A 67 2.55 5.20 7.20
CA ALA A 67 3.58 6.01 6.52
C ALA A 67 3.41 5.98 5.00
N ALA A 68 3.14 4.81 4.42
CA ALA A 68 2.83 4.66 2.99
C ALA A 68 1.57 5.45 2.60
N GLN A 69 0.49 5.34 3.40
CA GLN A 69 -0.74 6.08 3.18
C GLN A 69 -0.53 7.60 3.21
N ARG A 70 0.20 8.11 4.23
CA ARG A 70 0.52 9.56 4.34
C ARG A 70 1.30 10.05 3.11
N ARG A 71 2.31 9.31 2.68
CA ARG A 71 3.10 9.63 1.46
C ARG A 71 2.23 9.60 0.21
N PHE A 72 1.38 8.58 0.06
CA PHE A 72 0.46 8.47 -1.08
C PHE A 72 -0.49 9.67 -1.15
N THR A 73 -1.13 10.03 -0.03
CA THR A 73 -2.04 11.18 0.04
C THR A 73 -1.32 12.50 -0.26
N ALA A 74 -0.11 12.70 0.28
CA ALA A 74 0.68 13.89 0.00
C ALA A 74 1.06 13.99 -1.49
N ASN A 75 1.52 12.89 -2.09
CA ASN A 75 1.87 12.85 -3.50
C ASN A 75 0.64 13.09 -4.40
N ALA A 76 -0.49 12.45 -4.10
CA ALA A 76 -1.75 12.67 -4.80
C ALA A 76 -2.18 14.15 -4.78
N ALA A 77 -2.09 14.79 -3.61
CA ALA A 77 -2.42 16.20 -3.47
C ALA A 77 -1.49 17.10 -4.30
N HIS A 78 -0.18 16.82 -4.29
CA HIS A 78 0.79 17.57 -5.10
C HIS A 78 0.57 17.39 -6.61
N GLU A 79 0.38 16.16 -7.08
CA GLU A 79 0.15 15.85 -8.49
C GLU A 79 -1.15 16.45 -9.02
N LEU A 80 -2.20 16.56 -8.20
CA LEU A 80 -3.46 17.19 -8.58
C LEU A 80 -3.43 18.71 -8.49
N ARG A 81 -2.65 19.30 -7.57
CA ARG A 81 -2.61 20.75 -7.36
C ARG A 81 -2.23 21.52 -8.61
N THR A 82 -1.19 21.05 -9.31
CA THR A 82 -0.64 21.71 -10.51
C THR A 82 -1.65 21.74 -11.68
N PRO A 83 -2.20 20.61 -12.15
CA PRO A 83 -3.16 20.62 -13.26
C PRO A 83 -4.47 21.34 -12.89
N VAL A 84 -4.91 21.30 -11.63
CA VAL A 84 -6.07 22.08 -11.17
C VAL A 84 -5.78 23.58 -11.22
N ALA A 85 -4.59 24.01 -10.81
CA ALA A 85 -4.18 25.42 -10.89
C ALA A 85 -4.10 25.91 -12.34
N ILE A 86 -3.57 25.08 -13.26
CA ILE A 86 -3.52 25.38 -14.69
C ILE A 86 -4.93 25.50 -15.27
N LEU A 87 -5.80 24.52 -14.98
CA LEU A 87 -7.19 24.53 -15.42
C LEU A 87 -7.90 25.81 -14.94
N ARG A 88 -7.72 26.17 -13.67
CA ARG A 88 -8.29 27.39 -13.09
C ARG A 88 -7.79 28.65 -13.79
N ALA A 89 -6.48 28.81 -13.97
CA ALA A 89 -5.91 29.96 -14.65
C ALA A 89 -6.46 30.11 -16.08
N ARG A 90 -6.70 29.00 -16.77
CA ARG A 90 -7.27 28.98 -18.12
C ARG A 90 -8.74 29.37 -18.14
N VAL A 91 -9.52 28.94 -17.15
CA VAL A 91 -10.92 29.36 -16.98
C VAL A 91 -11.03 30.85 -16.62
N ASP A 92 -10.11 31.35 -15.79
CA ASP A 92 -10.08 32.75 -15.36
C ASP A 92 -9.63 33.71 -16.50
N SER A 93 -8.92 33.21 -17.52
CA SER A 93 -8.44 34.00 -18.66
C SER A 93 -8.48 33.17 -19.97
N PRO A 94 -9.68 33.00 -20.56
CA PRO A 94 -9.87 32.14 -21.72
C PRO A 94 -9.32 32.77 -23.01
N ASP A 95 -8.58 32.00 -23.81
CA ASP A 95 -8.34 32.28 -25.22
C ASP A 95 -9.47 31.66 -26.05
N GLU A 96 -10.39 32.48 -26.57
CA GLU A 96 -11.60 32.01 -27.30
C GLU A 96 -11.29 31.00 -28.42
N LYS A 97 -10.12 31.10 -29.06
CA LYS A 97 -9.78 30.23 -30.19
C LYS A 97 -9.43 28.80 -29.76
N THR A 98 -8.80 28.64 -28.60
CA THR A 98 -8.30 27.33 -28.13
C THR A 98 -9.00 26.83 -26.87
N PHE A 99 -9.81 27.65 -26.21
CA PHE A 99 -10.39 27.39 -24.90
C PHE A 99 -11.00 25.99 -24.76
N ALA A 100 -11.90 25.62 -25.68
CA ALA A 100 -12.57 24.32 -25.63
C ALA A 100 -11.61 23.13 -25.81
N GLN A 101 -10.55 23.27 -26.61
CA GLN A 101 -9.56 22.21 -26.82
C GLN A 101 -8.62 22.08 -25.62
N ASP A 102 -8.21 23.20 -25.05
CA ASP A 102 -7.29 23.23 -23.92
C ASP A 102 -7.97 22.73 -22.63
N ILE A 103 -9.20 23.14 -22.34
CA ILE A 103 -9.97 22.59 -21.21
C ILE A 103 -10.13 21.07 -21.34
N LYS A 104 -10.45 20.57 -22.54
CA LYS A 104 -10.52 19.12 -22.79
C LYS A 104 -9.17 18.44 -22.54
N ARG A 105 -8.04 19.08 -22.85
CA ARG A 105 -6.70 18.55 -22.58
C ARG A 105 -6.42 18.52 -21.07
N ASP A 106 -6.73 19.59 -20.36
CA ASP A 106 -6.49 19.71 -18.92
C ASP A 106 -7.34 18.70 -18.13
N VAL A 107 -8.61 18.52 -18.51
CA VAL A 107 -9.50 17.49 -17.93
C VAL A 107 -8.97 16.07 -18.18
N ARG A 108 -8.56 15.75 -19.41
CA ARG A 108 -7.94 14.45 -19.71
C ARG A 108 -6.69 14.21 -18.88
N ARG A 109 -5.85 15.24 -18.68
CA ARG A 109 -4.65 15.13 -17.85
C ARG A 109 -5.00 14.79 -16.40
N ILE A 110 -6.03 15.43 -15.83
CA ILE A 110 -6.50 15.13 -14.47
C ILE A 110 -7.05 13.70 -14.41
N GLN A 111 -7.85 13.26 -15.39
CA GLN A 111 -8.37 11.89 -15.46
C GLN A 111 -7.24 10.86 -15.45
N THR A 112 -6.21 11.04 -16.28
CA THR A 112 -5.05 10.15 -16.32
C THR A 112 -4.32 10.10 -14.97
N ILE A 113 -4.13 11.25 -14.30
CA ILE A 113 -3.50 11.29 -12.97
C ILE A 113 -4.35 10.51 -11.95
N VAL A 114 -5.68 10.67 -11.97
CA VAL A 114 -6.58 9.95 -11.07
C VAL A 114 -6.52 8.43 -11.32
N GLU A 115 -6.51 8.00 -12.58
CA GLU A 115 -6.36 6.58 -12.95
C GLU A 115 -5.03 6.01 -12.44
N GLN A 116 -3.93 6.75 -12.63
CA GLN A 116 -2.60 6.36 -12.13
C GLN A 116 -2.56 6.26 -10.60
N LEU A 117 -3.18 7.21 -9.88
CA LEU A 117 -3.27 7.18 -8.42
C LEU A 117 -4.10 5.98 -7.93
N LEU A 118 -5.22 5.66 -8.60
CA LEU A 118 -6.05 4.50 -8.26
C LEU A 118 -5.32 3.17 -8.53
N ALA A 119 -4.55 3.09 -9.63
CA ALA A 119 -3.71 1.93 -9.93
C ALA A 119 -2.63 1.75 -8.85
N ALA A 120 -1.93 2.82 -8.48
CA ALA A 120 -0.91 2.80 -7.43
C ALA A 120 -1.48 2.38 -6.06
N ALA A 121 -2.67 2.87 -5.69
CA ALA A 121 -3.35 2.48 -4.44
C ALA A 121 -3.69 0.98 -4.40
N ARG A 122 -4.08 0.39 -5.53
CA ARG A 122 -4.36 -1.05 -5.63
C ARG A 122 -3.10 -1.89 -5.46
N ILE A 123 -1.98 -1.46 -6.04
CA ILE A 123 -0.69 -2.15 -5.93
C ILE A 123 -0.20 -2.11 -4.48
N SER A 124 -0.29 -0.96 -3.81
CA SER A 124 0.13 -0.81 -2.41
C SER A 124 -0.66 -1.70 -1.45
N ASN A 125 -1.94 -1.99 -1.73
CA ASN A 125 -2.76 -2.88 -0.91
C ASN A 125 -2.55 -4.37 -1.25
N ALA A 126 -1.91 -4.69 -2.38
CA ALA A 126 -1.74 -6.06 -2.88
C ALA A 126 -0.45 -6.74 -2.37
N GLU A 127 0.26 -6.15 -1.41
CA GLU A 127 1.53 -6.68 -0.83
C GLU A 127 1.42 -8.14 -0.36
N SER A 128 0.23 -8.63 0.01
CA SER A 128 0.03 -10.02 0.42
C SER A 128 0.09 -11.07 -0.71
N ALA A 129 0.18 -10.67 -1.99
CA ALA A 129 0.23 -11.59 -3.14
C ALA A 129 1.43 -11.34 -4.07
N MET A 130 2.57 -10.88 -3.54
CA MET A 130 3.77 -10.54 -4.33
C MET A 130 4.63 -11.74 -4.80
N ASP A 131 4.20 -12.99 -4.60
CA ASP A 131 5.09 -14.15 -4.75
C ASP A 131 4.64 -15.25 -5.73
N GLU A 132 3.80 -14.89 -6.72
CA GLU A 132 3.38 -15.81 -7.78
C GLU A 132 4.45 -15.88 -8.89
N LYS A 133 4.69 -17.08 -9.44
CA LYS A 133 5.56 -17.26 -10.62
C LYS A 133 4.75 -16.97 -11.89
N LEU A 134 5.21 -16.01 -12.68
CA LEU A 134 4.51 -15.48 -13.85
C LEU A 134 5.44 -15.49 -15.06
N ASP A 135 4.95 -15.93 -16.22
CA ASP A 135 5.65 -15.75 -17.49
C ASP A 135 5.30 -14.38 -18.09
N LEU A 136 6.28 -13.48 -18.15
CA LEU A 136 6.08 -12.13 -18.69
C LEU A 136 5.62 -12.13 -20.14
N GLY A 137 6.10 -13.08 -20.95
CA GLY A 137 5.69 -13.19 -22.35
C GLY A 137 4.19 -13.45 -22.49
N ALA A 138 3.66 -14.32 -21.63
CA ALA A 138 2.24 -14.64 -21.59
C ALA A 138 1.38 -13.47 -21.06
N VAL A 139 1.86 -12.74 -20.04
CA VAL A 139 1.14 -11.57 -19.50
C VAL A 139 1.04 -10.44 -20.53
N VAL A 140 2.15 -10.10 -21.20
CA VAL A 140 2.14 -9.05 -22.23
C VAL A 140 1.29 -9.46 -23.42
N LEU A 141 1.33 -10.72 -23.84
CA LEU A 141 0.50 -11.21 -24.95
C LEU A 141 -1.00 -11.08 -24.64
N ALA A 142 -1.42 -11.42 -23.41
CA ALA A 142 -2.81 -11.26 -22.98
C ALA A 142 -3.24 -9.79 -23.01
N MET A 143 -2.38 -8.90 -22.50
CA MET A 143 -2.64 -7.46 -22.51
C MET A 143 -2.73 -6.91 -23.94
N VAL A 144 -1.80 -7.27 -24.83
CA VAL A 144 -1.86 -6.88 -26.24
C VAL A 144 -3.16 -7.33 -26.88
N ALA A 145 -3.60 -8.58 -26.63
CA ALA A 145 -4.86 -9.11 -27.13
C ALA A 145 -6.08 -8.29 -26.65
N ASP A 146 -6.10 -7.90 -25.37
CA ASP A 146 -7.18 -7.08 -24.80
C ASP A 146 -7.27 -5.68 -25.43
N TYR A 147 -6.14 -5.08 -25.82
CA TYR A 147 -6.10 -3.78 -26.49
C TYR A 147 -6.30 -3.85 -28.02
N MET A 148 -6.29 -5.04 -28.64
CA MET A 148 -6.44 -5.18 -30.10
C MET A 148 -7.69 -4.51 -30.69
N PRO A 149 -8.88 -4.61 -30.08
CA PRO A 149 -10.08 -3.96 -30.61
C PRO A 149 -9.89 -2.45 -30.76
N LEU A 150 -9.29 -1.79 -29.76
CA LEU A 150 -9.05 -0.34 -29.76
C LEU A 150 -8.00 0.06 -30.81
N VAL A 151 -6.97 -0.77 -30.99
CA VAL A 151 -5.90 -0.53 -31.97
C VAL A 151 -6.44 -0.59 -33.41
N VAL A 152 -7.27 -1.60 -33.70
CA VAL A 152 -7.92 -1.76 -35.00
C VAL A 152 -8.90 -0.62 -35.27
N GLU A 153 -9.71 -0.26 -34.27
CA GLU A 153 -10.66 0.86 -34.37
C GLU A 153 -9.97 2.19 -34.71
N ASN A 154 -8.80 2.42 -34.10
CA ASN A 154 -8.01 3.63 -34.32
C ASN A 154 -7.05 3.52 -35.53
N ARG A 155 -7.14 2.45 -36.34
CA ARG A 155 -6.26 2.17 -37.50
C ARG A 155 -4.76 2.24 -37.17
N ARG A 156 -4.39 1.82 -35.96
CA ARG A 156 -3.00 1.70 -35.51
C ARG A 156 -2.52 0.26 -35.68
N ARG A 157 -1.20 0.05 -35.58
CA ARG A 157 -0.58 -1.29 -35.60
C ARG A 157 0.23 -1.49 -34.33
N ILE A 158 0.06 -2.64 -33.69
CA ILE A 158 0.91 -3.13 -32.61
C ILE A 158 1.48 -4.46 -33.08
N GLU A 159 2.78 -4.65 -32.85
CA GLU A 159 3.49 -5.89 -33.11
C GLU A 159 4.19 -6.30 -31.81
N PHE A 160 4.00 -7.54 -31.39
CA PHE A 160 4.60 -8.09 -30.20
C PHE A 160 5.46 -9.29 -30.60
N GLU A 161 6.76 -9.19 -30.36
CA GLU A 161 7.72 -10.27 -30.60
C GLU A 161 7.97 -10.99 -29.26
N PRO A 162 7.42 -12.20 -29.06
CA PRO A 162 7.58 -12.92 -27.81
C PRO A 162 9.03 -13.40 -27.63
N PRO A 163 9.54 -13.45 -26.38
CA PRO A 163 10.86 -14.00 -26.12
C PRO A 163 10.94 -15.48 -26.53
N SER A 164 12.13 -15.91 -26.96
CA SER A 164 12.39 -17.29 -27.44
C SER A 164 12.28 -18.36 -26.34
N SER A 165 12.26 -17.97 -25.07
CA SER A 165 12.03 -18.83 -23.92
C SER A 165 11.16 -18.11 -22.86
N PRO A 166 10.42 -18.85 -22.02
CA PRO A 166 9.59 -18.26 -20.96
C PRO A 166 10.41 -17.40 -20.01
N VAL A 167 9.98 -16.16 -19.77
CA VAL A 167 10.64 -15.24 -18.84
C VAL A 167 9.87 -15.26 -17.54
N VAL A 168 10.24 -16.20 -16.66
CA VAL A 168 9.55 -16.41 -15.38
C VAL A 168 10.06 -15.44 -14.33
N VAL A 169 9.18 -14.57 -13.85
CA VAL A 169 9.44 -13.65 -12.74
C VAL A 169 8.54 -13.97 -11.55
N ARG A 170 8.97 -13.61 -10.34
CA ARG A 170 8.11 -13.62 -9.16
C ARG A 170 7.46 -12.25 -9.02
N GLY A 171 6.14 -12.20 -8.93
CA GLY A 171 5.41 -10.94 -8.83
C GLY A 171 3.91 -11.14 -8.73
N ASN A 172 3.16 -10.06 -8.96
CA ASN A 172 1.70 -10.07 -8.93
C ASN A 172 1.16 -9.76 -10.33
N ARG A 173 0.38 -10.68 -10.90
CA ARG A 173 -0.20 -10.53 -12.25
C ARG A 173 -1.03 -9.26 -12.39
N ARG A 174 -1.89 -8.95 -11.41
CA ARG A 174 -2.76 -7.78 -11.44
C ARG A 174 -1.99 -6.46 -11.38
N ALA A 175 -0.85 -6.44 -10.68
CA ALA A 175 0.00 -5.26 -10.64
C ALA A 175 0.66 -4.98 -12.01
N LEU A 176 0.99 -6.04 -12.77
CA LEU A 176 1.56 -5.95 -14.12
C LEU A 176 0.51 -5.57 -15.17
N GLU A 177 -0.74 -5.99 -15.02
CA GLU A 177 -1.84 -5.68 -15.94
C GLU A 177 -2.43 -4.27 -15.75
N CYS A 178 -2.16 -3.59 -14.61
CA CYS A 178 -2.71 -2.26 -14.29
C CYS A 178 -1.89 -1.06 -14.81
N VAL A 179 -0.76 -1.29 -15.48
CA VAL A 179 0.12 -0.24 -16.03
C VAL A 179 -0.32 0.17 -17.43
#